data_AF-A0A5A8ADQ0-F1
#
_entry.id   AF-A0A5A8ADQ0-F1
#
_cell.length_a   1.000
_cell.length_b   1.000
_cell.length_c   1.000
_cell.angle_alpha   90.00
_cell.angle_beta   90.00
_cell.angle_gamma   90.00
#
_symmetry.space_group_name_H-M   'P 1'
#
loop_
_entity.id
_entity.type
_entity.pdbx_description
1 polymer ?
#
loop_
_entity_poly.entity_id
_entity_poly.type
_entity_poly.pdbx_seq_one_letter_code
_entity_poly.pdbx_strand_id
1 'polypeptide(L)' 'MNTLAILSLSWQHILIVAIILLLLFGGKKIPELMRGVGSGIKEFKDAVKEEDKPGAENKTTNNPPSGN' A
#
# COMPACT_ATOMS: atom_id res chain seq x y z
N MET A 1 9.17 7.39 37.37
CA MET A 1 10.48 7.28 36.68
C MET A 1 10.35 6.78 35.23
N ASN A 2 9.16 6.33 34.82
CA ASN A 2 8.89 5.61 33.58
C ASN A 2 8.23 6.52 32.52
N THR A 3 7.66 7.65 32.93
CA THR A 3 7.02 8.65 32.07
C THR A 3 8.03 9.34 31.13
N LEU A 4 9.28 9.51 31.55
CA LEU A 4 10.34 10.08 30.71
C LEU A 4 10.76 9.12 29.57
N ALA A 5 10.66 7.81 29.79
CA ALA A 5 10.93 6.82 28.75
C ALA A 5 9.89 6.90 27.63
N ILE A 6 8.61 7.11 27.98
CA ILE A 6 7.49 7.22 27.01
C ILE A 6 7.60 8.50 26.16
N LEU A 7 8.12 9.60 26.74
CA LEU A 7 8.29 10.89 26.06
C LEU A 7 9.51 10.92 25.12
N SER A 8 10.56 10.15 25.44
CA SER A 8 11.64 9.89 24.51
C SER A 8 11.15 8.84 23.52
N LEU A 9 10.51 9.29 22.43
CA LEU A 9 9.88 8.49 21.38
C LEU A 9 10.90 7.62 20.63
N SER A 10 11.44 6.62 21.33
CA SER A 10 12.40 5.65 20.83
C SER A 10 11.65 4.59 20.03
N TRP A 11 12.30 4.10 18.97
CA TRP A 11 11.85 2.99 18.11
C TRP A 11 11.30 1.76 18.89
N GLN A 12 11.77 1.57 20.13
CA GLN A 12 11.29 0.53 21.05
C GLN A 12 9.79 0.65 21.36
N HIS A 13 9.23 1.85 21.54
CA HIS A 13 7.80 2.03 21.83
C HIS A 13 6.92 1.64 20.65
N ILE A 14 7.35 2.03 19.44
CA ILE A 14 6.67 1.65 18.18
C ILE A 14 6.65 0.13 18.04
N LEU A 15 7.76 -0.54 18.38
CA LEU A 15 7.85 -2.00 18.41
C LEU A 15 6.89 -2.64 19.43
N ILE A 16 6.82 -2.11 20.66
CA ILE A 16 5.87 -2.61 21.67
C ILE A 16 4.43 -2.48 21.16
N VAL A 17 4.05 -1.33 20.62
CA VAL A 17 2.69 -1.09 20.11
C VAL A 17 2.40 -1.99 18.91
N ALA A 18 3.36 -2.15 18.00
CA ALA A 18 3.23 -3.04 16.86
C ALA A 18 3.03 -4.50 17.29
N ILE A 19 3.75 -4.97 18.32
CA ILE A 19 3.57 -6.33 18.88
C ILE A 19 2.17 -6.48 19.49
N ILE A 20 1.69 -5.50 20.24
CA ILE A 20 0.33 -5.54 20.81
C ILE A 20 -0.71 -5.60 19.69
N LEU A 21 -0.60 -4.75 18.66
CA LEU A 21 -1.49 -4.80 17.50
C LEU A 21 -1.38 -6.14 16.76
N LEU A 22 -0.20 -6.73 16.66
CA LEU A 22 0.02 -8.04 16.06
C LEU A 22 -0.65 -9.16 16.86
N LEU A 23 -0.69 -9.07 18.18
CA LEU A 23 -1.38 -10.04 19.04
C LEU A 23 -2.91 -9.87 18.97
N LEU A 24 -3.41 -8.64 18.89
CA LEU A 24 -4.84 -8.34 18.80
C LEU A 24 -5.43 -8.69 17.42
N PHE A 25 -4.76 -8.26 16.35
CA PHE A 25 -5.22 -8.43 14.97
C PHE A 25 -4.65 -9.67 14.28
N GLY A 26 -3.58 -10.26 14.82
CA GLY A 26 -2.87 -11.37 14.22
C GLY A 26 -1.89 -10.95 13.11
N GLY A 27 -0.84 -11.76 12.91
CA GLY A 27 0.18 -11.52 11.87
C GLY A 27 -0.30 -11.53 10.43
N LYS A 28 -1.49 -12.08 10.18
CA LYS A 28 -2.07 -12.15 8.83
C LYS A 28 -2.84 -10.89 8.42
N LYS A 29 -3.38 -10.11 9.36
CA LYS A 29 -4.20 -8.94 9.04
C LYS A 29 -3.38 -7.72 8.62
N ILE A 30 -2.20 -7.52 9.19
CA ILE A 30 -1.32 -6.40 8.80
C ILE A 30 -0.91 -6.48 7.31
N PRO A 31 -0.42 -7.61 6.77
CA PRO A 31 -0.11 -7.73 5.35
C PRO A 31 -1.33 -7.62 4.43
N GLU A 32 -2.48 -8.16 4.85
CA GLU A 32 -3.74 -8.08 4.09
C GLU A 32 -4.20 -6.63 3.93
N LEU A 33 -4.16 -5.84 5.01
CA LEU A 33 -4.46 -4.41 5.00
C LEU A 33 -3.45 -3.61 4.20
N MET A 34 -2.15 -3.86 4.37
CA MET A 34 -1.09 -3.19 3.60
C MET A 34 -1.23 -3.45 2.10
N ARG A 35 -1.64 -4.66 1.72
CA ARG A 35 -1.82 -5.03 0.31
C ARG A 35 -3.04 -4.36 -0.30
N GLY A 36 -4.15 -4.27 0.44
CA GLY A 36 -5.33 -3.49 0.02
C GLY A 36 -5.03 -2.00 -0.13
N VAL A 37 -4.41 -1.39 0.88
CA VAL A 37 -4.01 0.03 0.86
C VAL A 37 -2.97 0.30 -0.23
N GLY A 38 -1.99 -0.59 -0.39
CA GLY A 38 -0.94 -0.47 -1.41
C GLY A 38 -1.48 -0.52 -2.83
N SER A 39 -2.44 -1.39 -3.11
CA SER A 39 -3.13 -1.42 -4.41
C SER A 39 -3.91 -0.13 -4.66
N GLY A 40 -4.67 0.36 -3.68
CA GLY A 40 -5.42 1.62 -3.80
C GLY A 40 -4.52 2.84 -4.03
N ILE A 41 -3.39 2.94 -3.31
CA ILE A 41 -2.39 4.01 -3.52
C ILE A 41 -1.75 3.89 -4.92
N LYS A 42 -1.52 2.66 -5.41
CA LYS A 42 -0.96 2.43 -6.74
C LYS A 42 -1.93 2.90 -7.83
N GLU A 43 -3.19 2.48 -7.77
CA GLU A 43 -4.25 2.88 -8.70
C GLU A 43 -4.46 4.40 -8.68
N PHE A 44 -4.49 5.00 -7.48
CA PHE A 44 -4.58 6.45 -7.33
C PHE A 44 -3.39 7.17 -8.00
N LYS A 45 -2.17 6.68 -7.80
CA LYS A 45 -0.98 7.26 -8.42
C LYS A 45 -0.96 7.09 -9.93
N ASP A 46 -1.45 5.96 -10.44
CA ASP A 46 -1.51 5.68 -11.87
C ASP A 46 -2.52 6.61 -12.56
N ALA A 47 -3.71 6.80 -11.96
CA ALA A 47 -4.73 7.73 -12.47
C ALA A 47 -4.26 9.19 -12.48
N VAL A 48 -3.63 9.65 -11.38
CA VAL A 48 -3.09 11.03 -11.31
C VAL A 48 -1.98 11.25 -12.34
N LYS A 49 -1.16 10.23 -12.64
CA LYS A 49 -0.12 10.32 -13.68
C LYS A 49 -0.68 10.30 -15.10
N GLU A 50 -1.84 9.69 -15.31
CA GLU A 50 -2.52 9.67 -16.60
C GLU A 50 -3.15 11.05 -16.90
N GLU A 51 -3.66 11.74 -15.89
CA GLU A 51 -4.19 13.11 -16.03
C GLU A 51 -3.10 14.15 -16.34
N ASP A 52 -1.86 13.94 -15.88
CA ASP A 52 -0.71 14.82 -16.14
C ASP A 52 -0.03 14.58 -17.52
N LYS A 53 -0.46 13.57 -18.29
CA LYS A 53 0.06 13.30 -19.63
C LYS A 53 -0.99 13.58 -20.71
N PRO A 54 -0.82 14.62 -21.55
CA PRO A 54 -1.68 14.79 -22.71
C PRO A 54 -1.31 13.71 -23.75
N GLY A 55 -2.09 12.64 -23.79
CA GLY A 55 -2.18 11.69 -24.90
C GLY A 55 -1.10 10.62 -24.98
N ALA A 56 -1.42 9.40 -24.53
CA ALA A 56 -0.88 8.16 -25.11
C ALA A 56 -1.76 6.95 -24.76
N GLU A 57 -2.64 6.62 -25.72
CA GLU A 57 -2.92 5.25 -26.20
C GLU A 57 -3.58 4.22 -25.26
N ASN A 58 -4.88 4.09 -25.47
CA ASN A 58 -5.69 2.90 -25.19
C ASN A 58 -5.12 1.67 -25.91
N LYS A 59 -4.54 0.71 -25.18
CA LYS A 59 -4.23 -0.63 -25.71
C LYS A 59 -5.52 -1.47 -25.85
N THR A 60 -6.23 -1.27 -26.95
CA THR A 60 -7.04 -2.33 -27.58
C THR A 60 -6.23 -2.90 -28.74
N THR A 61 -5.47 -3.98 -28.50
CA THR A 61 -4.97 -4.83 -29.60
C THR A 61 -4.67 -6.23 -29.08
N ASN A 62 -5.62 -7.15 -29.22
CA ASN A 62 -5.34 -8.57 -29.41
C ASN A 62 -6.27 -9.04 -30.55
N ASN A 63 -5.69 -9.23 -31.74
CA ASN A 63 -6.36 -9.47 -33.02
C ASN A 63 -6.96 -10.89 -33.14
N PRO A 64 -8.01 -11.08 -33.96
CA PRO A 64 -8.00 -12.17 -34.95
C PRO A 64 -8.60 -11.73 -36.31
N PRO A 65 -8.60 -12.54 -37.38
CA PRO A 65 -7.60 -13.48 -37.92
C PRO A 65 -7.12 -13.00 -39.33
N SER A 66 -5.84 -13.22 -39.68
CA SER A 66 -5.38 -13.03 -41.06
C SER A 66 -5.75 -14.28 -41.87
N GLY A 67 -6.82 -14.19 -42.65
CA GLY A 67 -7.25 -15.20 -43.62
C GLY A 67 -6.47 -15.13 -44.93
N ASN A 68 -6.15 -16.32 -45.43
CA ASN A 68 -5.76 -16.76 -46.80
C ASN A 68 -4.91 -15.83 -47.67
#